data_AF-A0A973AGE8-F1
#
_entry.id   AF-A0A973AGE8-F1
#
_cell.length_a   1.000
_cell.length_b   1.000
_cell.length_c   1.000
_cell.angle_alpha   90.00
_cell.angle_beta   90.00
_cell.angle_gamma   90.00
#
_symmetry.space_group_name_H-M   'P 1'
#
loop_
_entity.id
_entity.type
_entity.pdbx_description
1 polymer ?
#
loop_
_entity_poly.entity_id
_entity_poly.type
_entity_poly.pdbx_seq_one_letter_code
_entity_poly.pdbx_strand_id
1 'polypeptide(L)'
;MTIDQYLAKRRYWEFALIMLIVLVSFVSNLGTELVERGRQAADFDVREPFILEATSHVAMVLSIPLLLWFDHRWPVRAAKWFRSAATHLGLSVVFSLAHVTMMYWARVYLYRFVIWRLQGEAGFLTEAKDEVTVSGMSDRFLVKKLGREFLVRINEIDWIESCGNYERILSYRSAGVFARNSGNV
;
A
#
# COMPACT_ATOMS: atom_id res chain seq x y z
N MET A 1 -33.26 20.41 -15.05
CA MET A 1 -32.56 19.61 -16.08
C MET A 1 -33.63 18.77 -16.76
N THR A 2 -33.91 19.01 -18.05
CA THR A 2 -34.91 18.24 -18.80
C THR A 2 -34.40 16.84 -19.11
N ILE A 3 -35.29 15.85 -19.21
CA ILE A 3 -34.95 14.43 -19.45
C ILE A 3 -34.04 14.27 -20.68
N ASP A 4 -34.24 15.07 -21.72
CA ASP A 4 -33.44 15.03 -22.95
C ASP A 4 -31.98 15.45 -22.74
N GLN A 5 -31.72 16.41 -21.84
CA GLN A 5 -30.36 16.84 -21.50
C GLN A 5 -29.60 15.76 -20.71
N TYR A 6 -30.32 15.00 -19.89
CA TYR A 6 -29.76 13.86 -19.17
C TYR A 6 -29.40 12.73 -20.13
N LEU A 7 -30.29 12.36 -21.06
CA LEU A 7 -30.05 11.30 -22.04
C LEU A 7 -28.84 11.59 -22.93
N ALA A 8 -28.64 12.85 -23.33
CA ALA A 8 -27.49 13.26 -24.14
C ALA A 8 -26.13 13.08 -23.44
N LYS A 9 -26.09 13.17 -22.10
CA LYS A 9 -24.86 13.01 -21.29
C LYS A 9 -24.92 11.82 -20.34
N ARG A 10 -25.81 10.85 -20.60
CA ARG A 10 -26.15 9.76 -19.69
C ARG A 10 -24.92 9.04 -19.14
N ARG A 11 -23.99 8.68 -20.04
CA ARG A 11 -22.78 7.96 -19.68
C ARG A 11 -21.89 8.73 -18.69
N TYR A 12 -21.77 10.05 -18.85
CA TYR A 12 -20.99 10.89 -17.92
C TYR A 12 -21.64 10.96 -16.54
N TRP A 13 -22.96 11.07 -16.48
CA TRP A 13 -23.69 11.11 -15.20
C TRP A 13 -23.67 9.76 -14.48
N GLU A 14 -23.78 8.65 -15.21
CA GLU A 14 -23.65 7.30 -14.63
C GLU A 14 -22.24 7.11 -14.04
N PHE A 15 -21.18 7.46 -14.79
CA PHE A 15 -19.82 7.40 -14.27
C PHE A 15 -19.62 8.34 -13.07
N ALA A 16 -20.10 9.57 -13.13
CA ALA A 16 -19.98 10.52 -12.02
C ALA A 16 -20.69 10.02 -10.75
N LEU A 17 -21.89 9.44 -10.89
CA LEU A 17 -22.65 8.90 -9.77
C LEU A 17 -21.96 7.67 -9.16
N ILE A 18 -21.44 6.76 -9.99
CA ILE A 18 -20.69 5.60 -9.48
C ILE A 18 -19.41 6.04 -8.78
N MET A 19 -18.66 6.98 -9.36
CA MET A 19 -17.47 7.54 -8.71
C MET A 19 -17.79 8.23 -7.39
N LEU A 20 -18.91 8.95 -7.32
CA LEU A 20 -19.37 9.58 -6.08
C LEU A 20 -19.70 8.53 -5.01
N ILE A 21 -20.43 7.47 -5.35
CA ILE A 21 -20.76 6.38 -4.41
C ILE A 21 -19.49 5.72 -3.90
N VAL A 22 -18.58 5.34 -4.80
CA VAL A 22 -17.29 4.72 -4.45
C VAL A 22 -16.46 5.65 -3.56
N LEU A 23 -16.44 6.96 -3.85
CA LEU A 23 -15.71 7.94 -3.06
C LEU A 23 -16.29 8.07 -1.64
N VAL A 24 -17.62 8.14 -1.52
CA VAL A 24 -18.27 8.18 -0.20
C VAL A 24 -17.98 6.91 0.58
N SER A 25 -18.10 5.73 -0.04
CA SER A 25 -17.74 4.45 0.59
C SER A 25 -16.29 4.41 1.05
N PHE A 26 -15.36 4.91 0.24
CA PHE A 26 -13.94 4.97 0.58
C PHE A 26 -13.68 5.86 1.79
N VAL A 27 -14.23 7.07 1.80
CA VAL A 27 -14.07 8.00 2.91
C VAL A 27 -14.72 7.46 4.19
N SER A 28 -15.88 6.82 4.08
CA SER A 28 -16.55 6.19 5.22
C SER A 28 -15.71 5.05 5.81
N ASN A 29 -15.24 4.11 4.98
CA ASN A 29 -14.45 2.97 5.46
C ASN A 29 -13.09 3.41 6.02
N LEU A 30 -12.39 4.30 5.31
CA LEU A 30 -11.13 4.86 5.79
C LEU A 30 -11.32 5.60 7.11
N GLY A 31 -12.39 6.40 7.24
CA GLY A 31 -12.73 7.10 8.47
C GLY A 31 -12.96 6.16 9.64
N THR A 32 -13.73 5.08 9.44
CA THR A 32 -13.97 4.06 10.47
C THR A 32 -12.67 3.39 10.92
N GLU A 33 -11.82 2.99 9.98
CA GLU A 33 -10.54 2.34 10.28
C GLU A 33 -9.57 3.27 11.02
N LEU A 34 -9.50 4.55 10.64
CA LEU A 34 -8.66 5.54 11.31
C LEU A 34 -9.12 5.81 12.74
N VAL A 35 -10.43 5.89 12.98
CA VAL A 35 -10.99 6.05 14.34
C VAL A 35 -10.69 4.83 15.20
N GLU A 36 -10.84 3.64 14.66
CA GLU A 36 -10.58 2.39 15.39
C GLU A 36 -9.09 2.25 15.73
N ARG A 37 -8.19 2.50 14.79
CA ARG A 37 -6.73 2.45 15.05
C ARG A 37 -6.26 3.54 15.99
N GLY A 38 -6.83 4.75 15.89
CA GLY A 38 -6.55 5.83 16.82
C GLY A 38 -7.00 5.56 18.26
N ARG A 39 -7.95 4.65 18.47
CA ARG A 39 -8.29 4.15 19.81
C ARG A 39 -7.29 3.15 20.37
N GLN A 40 -6.63 2.37 19.51
CA GLN A 40 -5.78 1.25 19.92
C GLN A 40 -4.29 1.65 20.11
N ALA A 41 -3.79 2.61 19.32
CA ALA A 41 -2.40 3.08 19.41
C ALA A 41 -2.30 4.58 19.18
N ALA A 42 -1.44 5.27 19.96
CA ALA A 42 -1.20 6.70 19.82
C ALA A 42 -0.27 7.06 18.65
N ASP A 43 0.50 6.09 18.14
CA ASP A 43 1.44 6.25 17.04
C ASP A 43 1.18 5.14 16.00
N PHE A 44 0.24 5.39 15.10
CA PHE A 44 -0.12 4.46 14.03
C PHE A 44 0.14 5.09 12.66
N ASP A 45 0.63 4.29 11.72
CA ASP A 45 0.89 4.76 10.35
C ASP A 45 -0.43 4.80 9.56
N VAL A 46 -0.83 6.01 9.15
CA VAL A 46 -2.02 6.24 8.31
C VAL A 46 -1.88 5.71 6.88
N ARG A 47 -0.66 5.42 6.43
CA ARG A 47 -0.39 4.95 5.07
C ARG A 47 -0.88 3.53 4.84
N GLU A 48 -0.75 2.68 5.85
CA GLU A 48 -1.18 1.29 5.79
C GLU A 48 -2.70 1.17 5.54
N PRO A 49 -3.60 1.76 6.36
CA PRO A 49 -5.05 1.69 6.12
C PRO A 49 -5.44 2.40 4.82
N PHE A 50 -4.79 3.50 4.46
CA PHE A 50 -5.05 4.18 3.19
C PHE A 50 -4.78 3.26 1.98
N ILE A 51 -3.64 2.57 1.94
CA ILE A 51 -3.29 1.67 0.83
C ILE A 51 -4.24 0.46 0.79
N LEU A 52 -4.57 -0.11 1.95
CA LEU A 52 -5.45 -1.26 2.04
C LEU A 52 -6.87 -0.94 1.55
N GLU A 53 -7.42 0.21 1.95
CA GLU A 53 -8.74 0.67 1.51
C GLU A 53 -8.73 1.19 0.06
N ALA A 54 -7.68 1.89 -0.37
CA ALA A 54 -7.60 2.38 -1.74
C ALA A 54 -7.54 1.21 -2.74
N THR A 55 -6.80 0.15 -2.42
CA THR A 55 -6.69 -1.03 -3.30
C THR A 55 -8.03 -1.77 -3.47
N SER A 56 -8.86 -1.84 -2.43
CA SER A 56 -10.19 -2.47 -2.52
C SER A 56 -11.15 -1.66 -3.39
N HIS A 57 -11.16 -0.33 -3.26
CA HIS A 57 -12.03 0.55 -4.05
C HIS A 57 -11.60 0.64 -5.51
N VAL A 58 -10.28 0.66 -5.78
CA VAL A 58 -9.76 0.54 -7.15
C VAL A 58 -10.16 -0.79 -7.77
N ALA A 59 -10.06 -1.91 -7.02
CA ALA A 59 -10.54 -3.20 -7.51
C ALA A 59 -12.05 -3.20 -7.78
N MET A 60 -12.85 -2.50 -6.98
CA MET A 60 -14.29 -2.37 -7.22
C MET A 60 -14.58 -1.63 -8.54
N VAL A 61 -13.88 -0.51 -8.80
CA VAL A 61 -14.02 0.26 -10.04
C VAL A 61 -13.61 -0.56 -11.27
N LEU A 62 -12.49 -1.28 -11.19
CA LEU A 62 -12.02 -2.14 -12.28
C LEU A 62 -12.95 -3.33 -12.55
N SER A 63 -13.79 -3.70 -11.58
CA SER A 63 -14.80 -4.76 -11.75
C SER A 63 -16.07 -4.27 -12.46
N ILE A 64 -16.31 -2.96 -12.56
CA ILE A 64 -17.47 -2.37 -13.24
C ILE A 64 -17.58 -2.79 -14.72
N PRO A 65 -16.53 -2.69 -15.57
CA PRO A 65 -16.65 -3.13 -16.96
C PRO A 65 -16.97 -4.61 -17.09
N LEU A 66 -16.47 -5.45 -16.18
CA LEU A 66 -16.78 -6.88 -16.12
C LEU A 66 -18.26 -7.11 -15.78
N LEU A 67 -18.82 -6.35 -14.83
CA LEU A 67 -20.25 -6.35 -14.51
C LEU A 67 -21.11 -5.92 -15.69
N LEU A 68 -20.76 -4.82 -16.38
CA LEU A 68 -21.51 -4.31 -17.53
C LEU A 68 -21.51 -5.31 -18.71
N TRP A 69 -20.36 -5.95 -18.96
CA TRP A 69 -20.27 -7.00 -19.97
C TRP A 69 -21.21 -8.18 -19.67
N PHE A 70 -21.29 -8.58 -18.39
CA PHE A 70 -22.12 -9.70 -17.98
C PHE A 70 -23.61 -9.37 -18.00
N ASP A 71 -24.00 -8.18 -17.53
CA ASP A 71 -25.39 -7.71 -17.55
C ASP A 71 -25.93 -7.61 -18.99
N HIS A 72 -25.10 -7.17 -19.93
CA HIS A 72 -25.46 -7.14 -21.34
C HIS A 72 -25.69 -8.54 -21.94
N ARG A 73 -25.01 -9.56 -21.41
CA ARG A 73 -25.10 -10.94 -21.91
C ARG A 73 -26.37 -11.66 -21.44
N TRP A 74 -26.89 -11.33 -20.26
CA TRP A 74 -28.08 -11.98 -19.66
C TRP A 74 -29.06 -10.97 -19.05
N PRO A 75 -29.92 -10.33 -19.88
CA PRO A 75 -30.89 -9.35 -19.39
C PRO A 75 -31.96 -9.99 -18.50
N VAL A 76 -32.25 -9.36 -17.36
CA VAL A 76 -33.25 -9.78 -16.36
C VAL A 76 -34.63 -9.85 -17.00
N ARG A 77 -35.09 -11.06 -17.36
CA ARG A 77 -36.45 -11.27 -17.90
C ARG A 77 -37.40 -11.64 -16.76
N ALA A 78 -38.39 -10.77 -16.48
CA ALA A 78 -39.40 -10.98 -15.44
C ALA A 78 -40.25 -12.25 -15.65
N ALA A 79 -40.46 -12.66 -16.90
CA ALA A 79 -41.27 -13.84 -17.26
C ALA A 79 -40.67 -15.19 -16.82
N LYS A 80 -39.39 -15.25 -16.43
CA LYS A 80 -38.72 -16.48 -15.95
C LYS A 80 -37.91 -16.20 -14.67
N TRP A 81 -38.53 -15.54 -13.70
CA TRP A 81 -37.87 -15.00 -12.50
C TRP A 81 -36.94 -15.99 -11.78
N PHE A 82 -37.31 -17.27 -11.65
CA PHE A 82 -36.47 -18.28 -10.98
C PHE A 82 -35.17 -18.61 -11.73
N ARG A 83 -35.24 -18.74 -13.07
CA ARG A 83 -34.05 -19.00 -13.92
C ARG A 83 -33.16 -17.76 -13.99
N SER A 84 -33.75 -16.57 -14.05
CA SER A 84 -33.01 -15.31 -13.94
C SER A 84 -32.32 -15.23 -12.57
N ALA A 85 -33.04 -15.47 -11.46
CA ALA A 85 -32.49 -15.45 -10.12
C ALA A 85 -31.32 -16.43 -9.92
N ALA A 86 -31.44 -17.67 -10.42
CA ALA A 86 -30.35 -18.65 -10.39
C ALA A 86 -29.11 -18.19 -11.17
N THR A 87 -29.32 -17.51 -12.31
CA THR A 87 -28.24 -16.95 -13.13
C THR A 87 -27.54 -15.80 -12.40
N HIS A 88 -28.28 -14.93 -11.72
CA HIS A 88 -27.72 -13.83 -10.94
C HIS A 88 -27.03 -14.31 -9.65
N LEU A 89 -27.49 -15.41 -9.05
CA LEU A 89 -26.80 -16.07 -7.94
C LEU A 89 -25.45 -16.65 -8.39
N GLY A 90 -25.42 -17.32 -9.54
CA GLY A 90 -24.15 -17.78 -10.13
C GLY A 90 -23.24 -16.59 -10.45
N LEU A 91 -23.80 -15.50 -10.98
CA LEU A 91 -23.06 -14.28 -11.27
C LEU A 91 -22.46 -13.64 -10.02
N SER A 92 -23.19 -13.54 -8.90
CA SER A 92 -22.66 -12.93 -7.69
C SER A 92 -21.45 -13.71 -7.14
N VAL A 93 -21.48 -15.04 -7.27
CA VAL A 93 -20.33 -15.91 -6.94
C VAL A 93 -19.14 -15.65 -7.85
N VAL A 94 -19.35 -15.61 -9.18
CA VAL A 94 -18.27 -15.33 -10.15
C VAL A 94 -17.70 -13.93 -9.95
N PHE A 95 -18.56 -12.94 -9.70
CA PHE A 95 -18.15 -11.57 -9.41
C PHE A 95 -17.32 -11.50 -8.13
N SER A 96 -17.75 -12.15 -7.05
CA SER A 96 -17.01 -12.18 -5.79
C SER A 96 -15.62 -12.79 -5.98
N LEU A 97 -15.53 -13.93 -6.69
CA LEU A 97 -14.26 -14.55 -7.03
C LEU A 97 -13.37 -13.62 -7.87
N ALA A 98 -13.92 -12.98 -8.90
CA ALA A 98 -13.18 -12.05 -9.75
C ALA A 98 -12.67 -10.83 -8.96
N HIS A 99 -13.50 -10.26 -8.10
CA HIS A 99 -13.14 -9.13 -7.25
C HIS A 99 -12.02 -9.49 -6.28
N VAL A 100 -12.16 -10.60 -5.54
CA VAL A 100 -11.17 -11.04 -4.55
C VAL A 100 -9.85 -11.41 -5.21
N THR A 101 -9.88 -12.15 -6.32
CA THR A 101 -8.67 -12.52 -7.05
C THR A 101 -7.96 -11.30 -7.62
N MET A 102 -8.68 -10.38 -8.24
CA MET A 102 -8.11 -9.13 -8.76
C MET A 102 -7.50 -8.28 -7.64
N MET A 103 -8.20 -8.11 -6.51
CA MET A 103 -7.70 -7.37 -5.36
C MET A 103 -6.43 -8.01 -4.78
N TYR A 104 -6.43 -9.33 -4.62
CA TYR A 104 -5.29 -10.07 -4.09
C TYR A 104 -4.06 -9.90 -4.98
N TRP A 105 -4.18 -10.13 -6.29
CA TRP A 105 -3.07 -9.97 -7.23
C TRP A 105 -2.58 -8.53 -7.29
N ALA A 106 -3.47 -7.53 -7.31
CA ALA A 106 -3.07 -6.12 -7.28
C ALA A 106 -2.20 -5.78 -6.07
N ARG A 107 -2.57 -6.29 -4.87
CA ARG A 107 -1.76 -6.13 -3.66
C ARG A 107 -0.41 -6.82 -3.78
N VAL A 108 -0.36 -8.06 -4.27
CA VAL A 108 0.90 -8.80 -4.47
C VAL A 108 1.85 -8.03 -5.42
N TYR A 109 1.34 -7.55 -6.55
CA TYR A 109 2.14 -6.76 -7.49
C TYR A 109 2.59 -5.43 -6.89
N LEU A 110 1.73 -4.74 -6.13
CA LEU A 110 2.07 -3.48 -5.47
C LEU A 110 3.16 -3.68 -4.42
N TYR A 111 3.01 -4.66 -3.52
CA TYR A 111 4.04 -4.98 -2.52
C TYR A 111 5.35 -5.39 -3.19
N ARG A 112 5.28 -6.23 -4.23
CA ARG A 112 6.47 -6.63 -4.98
C ARG A 112 7.14 -5.43 -5.65
N PHE A 113 6.37 -4.53 -6.25
CA PHE A 113 6.88 -3.30 -6.85
C PHE A 113 7.57 -2.41 -5.79
N VAL A 114 6.93 -2.21 -4.64
CA VAL A 114 7.50 -1.42 -3.53
C VAL A 114 8.80 -2.05 -3.03
N ILE A 115 8.82 -3.35 -2.77
CA ILE A 115 10.03 -4.07 -2.35
C ILE A 115 11.13 -3.95 -3.41
N TRP A 116 10.79 -4.16 -4.68
CA TRP A 116 11.75 -4.08 -5.78
C TRP A 116 12.30 -2.65 -5.94
N ARG A 117 11.48 -1.63 -5.70
CA ARG A 117 11.90 -0.22 -5.70
C ARG A 117 12.78 0.13 -4.53
N LEU A 118 12.53 -0.41 -3.34
CA LEU A 118 13.38 -0.24 -2.16
C LEU A 118 14.72 -0.99 -2.32
N GLN A 119 14.70 -2.19 -2.91
CA GLN A 119 15.90 -2.95 -3.24
C GLN A 119 16.74 -2.26 -4.33
N GLY A 120 16.11 -1.53 -5.25
CA GLY A 120 16.79 -0.70 -6.25
C GLY A 120 17.53 0.53 -5.68
N GLU A 121 17.28 0.90 -4.41
CA GLU A 121 18.06 1.91 -3.68
C GLU A 121 19.08 1.29 -2.71
N ALA A 122 18.95 0.00 -2.39
CA ALA A 122 19.94 -0.81 -1.70
C ALA A 122 20.95 -1.42 -2.70
N GLY A 123 21.56 -0.57 -3.52
CA GLY A 123 22.75 -0.98 -4.28
C GLY A 123 23.97 -0.96 -3.36
N PHE A 124 24.75 -2.04 -3.33
CA PHE A 124 26.13 -1.93 -2.86
C PHE A 124 26.78 -0.82 -3.69
N LEU A 125 27.28 0.21 -3.02
CA LEU A 125 28.17 1.17 -3.67
C LEU A 125 29.37 0.36 -4.13
N THR A 126 29.36 -0.02 -5.41
CA THR A 126 30.54 -0.57 -6.07
C THR A 126 31.59 0.50 -5.96
N GLU A 127 32.52 0.30 -5.03
CA GLU A 127 33.73 1.09 -4.93
C GLU A 127 34.42 1.10 -6.29
N ALA A 128 34.46 2.26 -6.90
CA ALA A 128 35.46 2.62 -7.86
C ALA A 128 35.65 4.14 -7.70
N LYS A 129 36.82 4.67 -7.36
CA LYS A 129 38.15 4.10 -7.21
C LYS A 129 38.98 5.25 -6.65
N ASP A 130 39.43 5.15 -5.41
CA ASP A 130 40.65 5.82 -4.96
C ASP A 130 41.39 4.79 -4.10
N GLU A 131 42.49 4.29 -4.66
CA GLU A 131 43.41 3.40 -3.94
C GLU A 131 43.94 4.14 -2.72
N VAL A 132 43.44 3.79 -1.54
CA VAL A 132 44.20 3.89 -0.30
C VAL A 132 44.16 2.53 0.37
N THR A 133 45.28 1.83 0.26
CA THR A 133 45.57 0.58 0.95
C THR A 133 45.48 0.80 2.46
N VAL A 134 44.31 0.55 3.06
CA VAL A 134 44.19 0.40 4.52
C VAL A 134 43.99 -1.07 4.81
N SER A 135 45.12 -1.75 5.00
CA SER A 135 45.18 -3.03 5.71
C SER A 135 44.62 -2.84 7.13
N GLY A 136 43.44 -3.37 7.37
CA GLY A 136 42.79 -3.41 8.68
C GLY A 136 41.32 -3.74 8.49
N MET A 137 40.92 -4.96 8.85
CA MET A 137 39.53 -5.42 8.88
C MET A 137 38.64 -4.30 9.46
N SER A 138 37.74 -3.73 8.65
CA SER A 138 37.01 -2.51 9.03
C SER A 138 36.09 -2.80 10.22
N ASP A 139 36.52 -2.42 11.42
CA ASP A 139 35.75 -2.46 12.68
C ASP A 139 34.58 -1.45 12.71
N ARG A 140 34.07 -1.02 11.54
CA ARG A 140 33.01 -0.02 11.39
C ARG A 140 31.99 -0.45 10.34
N PHE A 141 30.71 -0.39 10.71
CA PHE A 141 29.55 -0.56 9.85
C PHE A 141 29.02 0.79 9.37
N LEU A 142 28.73 0.92 8.08
CA LEU A 142 28.00 2.06 7.53
C LEU A 142 26.49 1.74 7.52
N VAL A 143 25.72 2.45 8.34
CA VAL A 143 24.26 2.34 8.41
C VAL A 143 23.65 3.55 7.72
N LYS A 144 22.91 3.34 6.63
CA LYS A 144 22.15 4.41 5.96
C LYS A 144 20.73 4.46 6.51
N LYS A 145 20.31 5.60 7.05
CA LYS A 145 18.95 5.82 7.57
C LYS A 145 18.43 7.20 7.18
N LEU A 146 17.27 7.26 6.51
CA LEU A 146 16.60 8.50 6.09
C LEU A 146 17.51 9.46 5.29
N GLY A 147 18.29 8.92 4.34
CA GLY A 147 19.21 9.71 3.52
C GLY A 147 20.47 10.22 4.25
N ARG A 148 20.71 9.78 5.49
CA ARG A 148 21.93 10.06 6.26
C ARG A 148 22.72 8.79 6.48
N GLU A 149 24.04 8.91 6.49
CA GLU A 149 24.97 7.79 6.64
C GLU A 149 25.64 7.88 8.02
N PHE A 150 25.61 6.79 8.78
CA PHE A 150 26.17 6.68 10.12
C PHE A 150 27.24 5.60 10.15
N LEU A 151 28.45 5.93 10.59
CA LEU A 151 29.50 4.96 10.85
C LEU A 151 29.40 4.49 12.31
N VAL A 152 29.03 3.23 12.53
CA VAL A 152 28.93 2.59 13.84
C VAL A 152 30.11 1.66 14.03
N ARG A 153 30.84 1.74 15.15
CA ARG A 153 31.93 0.79 15.42
C ARG A 153 31.38 -0.56 15.90
N ILE A 154 31.99 -1.67 15.45
CA ILE A 154 31.60 -3.03 15.83
C ILE A 154 31.73 -3.24 17.34
N ASN A 155 32.75 -2.66 17.96
CA ASN A 155 32.98 -2.73 19.42
C ASN A 155 31.96 -1.94 20.27
N GLU A 156 31.07 -1.17 19.65
CA GLU A 156 30.00 -0.43 20.31
C GLU A 156 28.64 -1.17 20.17
N ILE A 157 28.58 -2.29 19.43
CA ILE A 157 27.36 -3.06 19.22
C ILE A 157 27.20 -4.07 20.37
N ASP A 158 26.21 -3.84 21.22
CA ASP A 158 25.93 -4.73 22.35
C ASP A 158 24.93 -5.83 21.96
N TRP A 159 23.96 -5.52 21.08
CA TRP A 159 22.91 -6.47 20.70
C TRP A 159 22.34 -6.22 19.31
N ILE A 160 21.95 -7.30 18.62
CA ILE A 160 21.31 -7.27 17.30
C ILE A 160 20.01 -8.08 17.35
N GLU A 161 18.92 -7.51 16.86
CA GLU A 161 17.61 -8.16 16.78
C GLU A 161 17.05 -8.14 15.37
N SER A 162 16.46 -9.26 14.95
CA SER A 162 15.70 -9.33 13.71
C SER A 162 14.31 -8.69 13.92
N CYS A 163 14.11 -7.49 13.37
CA CYS A 163 12.84 -6.76 13.32
C CYS A 163 12.24 -6.86 11.90
N GLY A 164 11.89 -8.08 11.46
CA GLY A 164 11.35 -8.32 10.13
C GLY A 164 12.43 -8.25 9.03
N ASN A 165 12.28 -7.34 8.06
CA ASN A 165 13.26 -7.13 6.98
C ASN A 165 14.46 -6.26 7.40
N TYR A 166 14.58 -5.95 8.68
CA TYR A 166 15.61 -5.08 9.21
C TYR A 166 16.26 -5.71 10.44
N GLU A 167 17.55 -5.48 10.58
CA GLU A 167 18.29 -5.77 11.80
C GLU A 167 18.33 -4.49 12.65
N ARG A 168 17.82 -4.56 13.87
CA ARG A 168 17.92 -3.49 14.86
C ARG A 168 19.20 -3.71 15.65
N ILE A 169 20.11 -2.76 15.56
CA ILE A 169 21.34 -2.74 16.34
C ILE A 169 21.11 -1.84 17.56
N LEU A 170 21.38 -2.36 18.75
CA LEU A 170 21.31 -1.63 20.01
C LEU A 170 22.71 -1.47 20.60
N SER A 171 23.05 -0.25 20.99
CA SER A 171 24.25 0.08 21.76
C SER A 171 23.81 0.75 23.06
N TYR A 172 24.08 0.11 24.19
CA TYR A 172 23.76 0.63 25.52
C TYR A 172 24.75 1.71 25.98
N ARG A 173 25.94 1.75 25.36
CA ARG A 173 26.99 2.71 25.72
C ARG A 173 26.75 4.12 25.16
N SER A 174 25.94 4.26 24.11
CA SER A 174 25.64 5.54 23.44
C SER A 174 24.30 6.19 23.85
N ALA A 175 23.53 5.61 24.77
CA ALA A 175 22.26 6.18 25.24
C ALA A 175 22.40 7.53 26.01
N GLY A 176 23.64 7.97 26.28
CA GLY A 176 23.94 9.22 26.99
C GLY A 176 24.55 10.36 26.14
N VAL A 177 24.70 10.21 24.82
CA VAL A 177 25.43 11.20 23.98
C VAL A 177 24.52 11.85 22.92
N PHE A 178 23.31 12.24 23.31
CA PHE A 178 22.50 13.21 22.55
C PHE A 178 22.23 14.52 23.30
N ALA A 179 23.00 14.79 24.36
CA ALA A 179 23.10 16.12 24.97
C ALA A 179 24.58 16.47 25.18
N ARG A 180 24.97 17.68 24.72
CA ARG A 180 26.25 18.39 24.93
C ARG A 180 27.33 18.21 23.85
N ASN A 181 27.40 19.14 22.88
CA ASN A 181 28.36 20.26 22.98
C ASN A 181 28.08 21.35 21.93
N SER A 182 27.88 22.57 22.43
CA SER A 182 27.94 23.85 21.74
C SER A 182 29.40 24.31 21.60
N GLY A 183 29.80 24.82 20.44
CA GLY A 183 30.89 25.80 20.34
C GLY A 183 32.12 25.40 19.51
N ASN A 184 32.38 26.25 18.51
CA ASN A 184 33.65 26.63 17.85
C ASN A 184 34.47 25.55 17.12
N VAL A 185 34.48 25.65 15.78
CA VAL A 185 35.55 26.37 15.04
C VAL A 185 34.91 27.28 14.00
#